data_AF-A0A516WCR4-F1
#
_entry.id   AF-A0A516WCR4-F1
#
_cell.length_a   1.000
_cell.length_b   1.000
_cell.length_c   1.000
_cell.angle_alpha   90.00
_cell.angle_beta   90.00
_cell.angle_gamma   90.00
#
_symmetry.space_group_name_H-M   'P 1'
#
loop_
_entity.id
_entity.type
_entity.pdbx_description
1 polymer ?
#
loop_
_entity_poly.entity_id
_entity_poly.type
_entity_poly.pdbx_seq_one_letter_code
_entity_poly.pdbx_strand_id
1 'polypeptide(L)'
;MKDWFESAPLVENAAVEIAFLLRTDFYYGPDGHQDITEKKLIAPLGLPEFPRVVASQATTREAEHHTDELIRYYADIIRYAQQYSRNIEQVRHYFWLRLYLSTPSGHFDVAFPYYDTLAEIAPLLLTLINPPASGEVLWDRDQCWELDMIAHDGMLYVREWDPDGADHPRDPDAGAVHALGKLPLQALAASSKAALERARRIVATLNDALGVDLWSARPPEDMDFQRLMLPVQASGRASS
;
A
#
# COMPACT_ATOMS: atom_id res chain seq x y z
N MET A 1 9.03 31.13 0.56
CA MET A 1 8.29 30.18 -0.29
C MET A 1 9.35 29.24 -0.86
N LYS A 2 9.14 27.92 -0.89
CA LYS A 2 10.17 27.00 -1.42
C LYS A 2 10.32 27.24 -2.93
N ASP A 3 11.55 27.25 -3.44
CA ASP A 3 11.86 27.66 -4.82
C ASP A 3 11.19 26.79 -5.90
N TRP A 4 10.78 25.57 -5.57
CA TRP A 4 10.12 24.65 -6.50
C TRP A 4 8.60 24.84 -6.60
N PHE A 5 7.98 25.72 -5.79
CA PHE A 5 6.53 25.96 -5.85
C PHE A 5 6.12 26.58 -7.20
N GLU A 6 6.98 27.43 -7.75
CA GLU A 6 6.71 28.14 -9.00
C GLU A 6 6.72 27.20 -10.21
N SER A 7 7.55 26.16 -10.18
CA SER A 7 7.66 25.15 -11.24
C SER A 7 6.65 24.01 -11.11
N ALA A 8 5.94 23.89 -9.97
CA ALA A 8 4.98 22.82 -9.76
C ALA A 8 3.76 22.97 -10.68
N PRO A 9 3.53 22.02 -11.62
CA PRO A 9 2.37 22.05 -12.50
C PRO A 9 1.10 21.74 -11.72
N LEU A 10 -0.03 22.30 -12.17
CA LEU A 10 -1.34 21.92 -11.63
C LEU A 10 -1.64 20.48 -12.01
N VAL A 11 -1.95 19.65 -11.02
CA VAL A 11 -2.39 18.27 -11.22
C VAL A 11 -3.88 18.20 -10.95
N GLU A 12 -4.66 18.12 -12.03
CA GLU A 12 -6.10 17.99 -11.96
C GLU A 12 -6.50 16.52 -11.77
N ASN A 13 -7.62 16.28 -11.08
CA ASN A 13 -8.23 14.97 -10.91
C ASN A 13 -7.35 13.91 -10.23
N ALA A 14 -6.33 14.31 -9.47
CA ALA A 14 -5.65 13.37 -8.60
C ALA A 14 -6.60 12.91 -7.48
N ALA A 15 -6.46 11.65 -7.11
CA ALA A 15 -7.21 11.05 -6.03
C ALA A 15 -6.29 10.23 -5.15
N VAL A 16 -6.69 10.14 -3.88
CA VAL A 16 -6.08 9.21 -2.96
C VAL A 16 -6.74 7.85 -3.07
N GLU A 17 -5.93 6.79 -3.08
CA GLU A 17 -6.38 5.41 -3.06
C GLU A 17 -5.45 4.54 -2.21
N ILE A 18 -5.99 3.49 -1.60
CA ILE A 18 -5.22 2.49 -0.87
C ILE A 18 -5.32 1.17 -1.66
N ALA A 19 -4.22 0.44 -1.75
CA ALA A 19 -4.19 -0.87 -2.37
C ALA A 19 -3.65 -1.95 -1.44
N PHE A 20 -4.25 -3.13 -1.51
CA PHE A 20 -3.72 -4.36 -0.98
C PHE A 20 -2.69 -4.91 -1.97
N LEU A 21 -1.46 -5.16 -1.50
CA LEU A 21 -0.41 -5.71 -2.35
C LEU A 21 -0.54 -7.24 -2.43
N LEU A 22 -0.67 -7.74 -3.66
CA LEU A 22 -0.91 -9.15 -3.94
C LEU A 22 0.31 -9.79 -4.60
N ARG A 23 0.52 -11.05 -4.26
CA ARG A 23 1.58 -11.91 -4.80
C ARG A 23 1.00 -13.20 -5.37
N THR A 24 1.66 -13.70 -6.40
CA THR A 24 1.33 -14.96 -7.08
C THR A 24 2.01 -16.18 -6.46
N ASP A 25 2.95 -15.95 -5.54
CA ASP A 25 3.73 -17.00 -4.88
C ASP A 25 3.87 -16.76 -3.37
N PHE A 26 3.82 -17.86 -2.61
CA PHE A 26 4.16 -17.92 -1.20
C PHE A 26 5.58 -18.49 -1.06
N TYR A 27 6.55 -17.67 -0.66
CA TYR A 27 7.92 -18.13 -0.42
C TYR A 27 8.05 -18.66 1.01
N TYR A 28 8.60 -19.87 1.13
CA TYR A 28 8.85 -20.54 2.41
C TYR A 28 10.30 -20.99 2.55
N GLY A 29 11.24 -20.30 1.91
CA GLY A 29 12.67 -20.53 2.11
C GLY A 29 13.25 -19.72 3.28
N PRO A 30 14.58 -19.79 3.48
CA PRO A 30 15.29 -18.90 4.38
C PRO A 30 15.41 -17.48 3.79
N ASP A 31 15.45 -16.45 4.65
CA ASP A 31 15.54 -15.04 4.24
C ASP A 31 16.94 -14.62 3.75
N GLY A 32 17.76 -15.57 3.27
CA GLY A 32 19.12 -15.34 2.80
C GLY A 32 19.20 -15.03 1.30
N HIS A 33 19.98 -14.01 0.94
CA HIS A 33 20.11 -13.50 -0.44
C HIS A 33 20.44 -14.57 -1.51
N GLN A 34 21.16 -15.65 -1.16
CA GLN A 34 21.59 -16.68 -2.12
C GLN A 34 20.45 -17.63 -2.55
N ASP A 35 19.45 -17.87 -1.69
CA ASP A 35 18.36 -18.81 -1.94
C ASP A 35 17.15 -18.19 -2.66
N ILE A 36 17.10 -16.85 -2.71
CA ILE A 36 16.07 -16.08 -3.42
C ILE A 36 16.20 -16.24 -4.94
N THR A 37 17.43 -16.37 -5.45
CA THR A 37 17.72 -16.45 -6.90
C THR A 37 17.20 -17.71 -7.58
N GLU A 38 17.06 -18.82 -6.85
CA GLU A 38 16.56 -20.08 -7.43
C GLU A 38 15.05 -20.28 -7.23
N LYS A 39 14.40 -19.51 -6.33
CA LYS A 39 12.96 -19.58 -5.99
C LYS A 39 12.39 -21.03 -5.90
N LYS A 40 13.18 -22.00 -5.43
CA LYS A 40 12.74 -23.42 -5.39
C LYS A 40 11.68 -23.69 -4.32
N LEU A 41 11.63 -22.85 -3.28
CA LEU A 41 10.74 -22.99 -2.12
C LEU A 41 9.55 -22.02 -2.23
N ILE A 42 8.74 -22.21 -3.27
CA ILE A 42 7.52 -21.43 -3.51
C ILE A 42 6.29 -22.33 -3.58
N ALA A 43 5.16 -21.86 -3.05
CA ALA A 43 3.84 -22.43 -3.27
C ALA A 43 2.99 -21.43 -4.07
N PRO A 44 2.18 -21.86 -5.05
CA PRO A 44 1.36 -20.95 -5.83
C PRO A 44 0.27 -20.31 -4.97
N LEU A 45 0.05 -19.00 -5.17
CA LEU A 45 -1.08 -18.25 -4.65
C LEU A 45 -1.97 -17.84 -5.81
N GLY A 46 -3.22 -18.33 -5.80
CA GLY A 46 -4.23 -17.89 -6.76
C GLY A 46 -4.63 -16.45 -6.45
N LEU A 47 -4.44 -15.52 -7.40
CA LEU A 47 -4.92 -14.16 -7.23
C LEU A 47 -6.47 -14.14 -7.21
N PRO A 48 -7.10 -13.13 -6.61
CA PRO A 48 -8.55 -12.92 -6.73
C PRO A 48 -8.97 -12.84 -8.20
N GLU A 49 -10.21 -13.19 -8.54
CA GLU A 49 -10.68 -13.28 -9.92
C GLU A 49 -11.27 -11.95 -10.43
N PHE A 50 -11.66 -11.06 -9.52
CA PHE A 50 -12.22 -9.76 -9.90
C PHE A 50 -11.26 -8.89 -10.73
N PRO A 51 -11.77 -8.06 -11.65
CA PRO A 51 -10.93 -7.19 -12.48
C PRO A 51 -10.08 -6.22 -11.64
N ARG A 52 -8.80 -6.12 -11.99
CA ARG A 52 -7.85 -5.17 -11.40
C ARG A 52 -7.08 -4.48 -12.50
N VAL A 53 -6.82 -3.18 -12.35
CA VAL A 53 -5.98 -2.41 -13.29
C VAL A 53 -4.54 -2.95 -13.28
N VAL A 54 -4.00 -3.18 -12.09
CA VAL A 54 -2.69 -3.83 -11.88
C VAL A 54 -2.94 -5.17 -11.22
N ALA A 55 -2.60 -6.27 -11.88
CA ALA A 55 -2.96 -7.61 -11.41
C ALA A 55 -2.48 -7.93 -9.97
N SER A 56 -1.32 -7.38 -9.58
CA SER A 56 -0.70 -7.53 -8.25
C SER A 56 -1.19 -6.52 -7.20
N GLN A 57 -2.24 -5.75 -7.48
CA GLN A 57 -2.77 -4.75 -6.55
C GLN A 57 -4.29 -4.76 -6.59
N ALA A 58 -4.92 -4.88 -5.42
CA ALA A 58 -6.35 -4.66 -5.28
C ALA A 58 -6.58 -3.32 -4.58
N THR A 59 -7.00 -2.30 -5.32
CA THR A 59 -7.40 -1.02 -4.71
C THR A 59 -8.65 -1.20 -3.85
N THR A 60 -8.86 -0.34 -2.84
CA THR A 60 -10.08 -0.44 -2.02
C THR A 60 -11.35 -0.26 -2.85
N ARG A 61 -11.28 0.50 -3.95
CA ARG A 61 -12.40 0.67 -4.88
C ARG A 61 -12.73 -0.61 -5.65
N GLU A 62 -11.72 -1.34 -6.11
CA GLU A 62 -11.92 -2.63 -6.78
C GLU A 62 -12.39 -3.70 -5.79
N ALA A 63 -11.88 -3.68 -4.56
CA ALA A 63 -12.14 -4.71 -3.56
C ALA A 63 -13.45 -4.54 -2.76
N GLU A 64 -14.07 -3.35 -2.73
CA GLU A 64 -15.23 -3.03 -1.87
C GLU A 64 -16.42 -3.99 -2.06
N HIS A 65 -16.58 -4.55 -3.26
CA HIS A 65 -17.65 -5.51 -3.57
C HIS A 65 -17.15 -6.94 -3.80
N HIS A 66 -15.86 -7.19 -3.57
CA HIS A 66 -15.17 -8.45 -3.84
C HIS A 66 -14.38 -8.96 -2.62
N THR A 67 -14.79 -8.55 -1.41
CA THR A 67 -14.05 -8.86 -0.19
C THR A 67 -13.96 -10.37 0.09
N ASP A 68 -14.96 -11.16 -0.30
CA ASP A 68 -14.92 -12.64 -0.20
C ASP A 68 -13.73 -13.26 -0.94
N GLU A 69 -13.36 -12.67 -2.08
CA GLU A 69 -12.21 -13.14 -2.85
C GLU A 69 -10.88 -12.80 -2.16
N LEU A 70 -10.80 -11.61 -1.53
CA LEU A 70 -9.67 -11.26 -0.67
C LEU A 70 -9.58 -12.15 0.57
N ILE A 71 -10.71 -12.48 1.20
CA ILE A 71 -10.74 -13.42 2.33
C ILE A 71 -10.13 -14.76 1.91
N ARG A 72 -10.53 -15.31 0.76
CA ARG A 72 -9.96 -16.57 0.26
C ARG A 72 -8.46 -16.46 -0.01
N TYR A 73 -8.03 -15.38 -0.65
CA TYR A 73 -6.62 -15.11 -0.92
C TYR A 73 -5.78 -15.09 0.36
N TYR A 74 -6.21 -14.33 1.37
CA TYR A 74 -5.48 -14.20 2.63
C TYR A 74 -5.58 -15.44 3.52
N ALA A 75 -6.70 -16.18 3.47
CA ALA A 75 -6.81 -17.47 4.12
C ALA A 75 -5.78 -18.47 3.58
N ASP A 76 -5.51 -18.46 2.27
CA ASP A 76 -4.46 -19.30 1.68
C ASP A 76 -3.06 -18.92 2.14
N ILE A 77 -2.76 -17.63 2.30
CA ILE A 77 -1.49 -17.18 2.88
C ILE A 77 -1.34 -17.68 4.32
N ILE A 78 -2.37 -17.52 5.16
CA ILE A 78 -2.33 -17.99 6.56
C ILE A 78 -2.17 -19.52 6.59
N ARG A 79 -2.89 -20.25 5.73
CA ARG A 79 -2.77 -21.71 5.60
C ARG A 79 -1.35 -22.14 5.22
N TYR A 80 -0.71 -21.45 4.27
CA TYR A 80 0.67 -21.74 3.93
C TYR A 80 1.64 -21.37 5.05
N ALA A 81 1.42 -20.25 5.75
CA ALA A 81 2.21 -19.90 6.92
C ALA A 81 2.12 -20.99 8.00
N GLN A 82 0.93 -21.53 8.25
CA GLN A 82 0.73 -22.68 9.14
C GLN A 82 1.44 -23.93 8.62
N GLN A 83 1.22 -24.31 7.37
CA GLN A 83 1.78 -25.51 6.75
C GLN A 83 3.32 -25.53 6.80
N TYR A 84 3.96 -24.38 6.56
CA TYR A 84 5.41 -24.24 6.51
C TYR A 84 6.02 -23.66 7.79
N SER A 85 5.25 -23.58 8.87
CA SER A 85 5.70 -23.08 10.18
C SER A 85 6.36 -21.69 10.12
N ARG A 86 5.76 -20.78 9.35
CA ARG A 86 6.20 -19.38 9.23
C ARG A 86 5.47 -18.52 10.25
N ASN A 87 6.21 -17.63 10.90
CA ASN A 87 5.66 -16.63 11.81
C ASN A 87 5.33 -15.33 11.06
N ILE A 88 4.71 -14.35 11.74
CA ILE A 88 4.33 -13.09 11.12
C ILE A 88 5.51 -12.32 10.53
N GLU A 89 6.67 -12.30 11.17
CA GLU A 89 7.83 -11.56 10.67
C GLU A 89 8.23 -11.99 9.27
N GLN A 90 8.16 -13.31 9.01
CA GLN A 90 8.53 -13.93 7.74
C GLN A 90 7.49 -13.71 6.64
N VAL A 91 6.24 -13.41 6.98
CA VAL A 91 5.14 -13.30 5.99
C VAL A 91 4.43 -11.95 6.02
N ARG A 92 4.84 -10.99 6.85
CA ARG A 92 4.18 -9.67 6.97
C ARG A 92 3.99 -8.96 5.63
N HIS A 93 4.94 -9.17 4.72
CA HIS A 93 4.97 -8.56 3.41
C HIS A 93 3.88 -9.02 2.45
N TYR A 94 3.11 -10.05 2.83
CA TYR A 94 1.88 -10.44 2.14
C TYR A 94 0.68 -9.60 2.56
N PHE A 95 0.75 -8.92 3.71
CA PHE A 95 -0.34 -8.13 4.28
C PHE A 95 -0.13 -6.62 4.13
N TRP A 96 0.90 -6.21 3.39
CA TRP A 96 1.19 -4.80 3.15
C TRP A 96 0.09 -4.11 2.37
N LEU A 97 -0.23 -2.91 2.84
CA LEU A 97 -0.98 -1.91 2.11
C LEU A 97 -0.01 -0.98 1.39
N ARG A 98 -0.54 -0.26 0.40
CA ARG A 98 0.15 0.87 -0.21
C ARG A 98 -0.81 2.02 -0.38
N LEU A 99 -0.35 3.22 -0.01
CA LEU A 99 -1.05 4.45 -0.29
C LEU A 99 -0.58 5.01 -1.64
N TYR A 100 -1.54 5.52 -2.40
CA TYR A 100 -1.32 6.19 -3.67
C TYR A 100 -1.94 7.57 -3.66
N LEU A 101 -1.21 8.53 -4.22
CA LEU A 101 -1.76 9.79 -4.70
C LEU A 101 -1.48 9.87 -6.20
N SER A 102 -2.51 9.65 -7.02
CA SER A 102 -2.30 9.51 -8.46
C SER A 102 -3.44 10.09 -9.30
N THR A 103 -3.14 10.38 -10.56
CA THR A 103 -4.16 10.69 -11.56
C THR A 103 -4.57 9.43 -12.32
N PRO A 104 -5.82 9.32 -12.81
CA PRO A 104 -6.25 8.19 -13.64
C PRO A 104 -5.39 7.96 -14.89
N SER A 105 -4.72 9.00 -15.38
CA SER A 105 -3.81 8.95 -16.52
C SER A 105 -2.41 8.39 -16.19
N GLY A 106 -2.05 8.30 -14.91
CA GLY A 106 -0.71 7.90 -14.47
C GLY A 106 0.39 8.94 -14.72
N HIS A 107 0.04 10.16 -15.16
CA HIS A 107 1.01 11.26 -15.37
C HIS A 107 1.55 11.86 -14.07
N PHE A 108 0.85 11.65 -12.96
CA PHE A 108 1.31 11.94 -11.61
C PHE A 108 0.98 10.73 -10.76
N ASP A 109 1.99 10.14 -10.14
CA ASP A 109 1.86 9.01 -9.23
C ASP A 109 2.89 9.17 -8.12
N VAL A 110 2.42 9.20 -6.88
CA VAL A 110 3.26 9.14 -5.69
C VAL A 110 2.86 7.88 -4.95
N ALA A 111 3.78 6.93 -4.90
CA ALA A 111 3.59 5.65 -4.25
C ALA A 111 4.37 5.65 -2.93
N PHE A 112 3.66 5.65 -1.80
CA PHE A 112 4.30 5.71 -0.48
C PHE A 112 4.87 4.33 -0.14
N PRO A 113 6.19 4.12 -0.12
CA PRO A 113 6.75 2.76 -0.11
C PRO A 113 6.65 2.04 1.24
N TYR A 114 6.26 2.74 2.32
CA TYR A 114 6.45 2.27 3.71
C TYR A 114 5.20 2.33 4.60
N TYR A 115 4.03 2.65 4.05
CA TYR A 115 2.80 2.60 4.83
C TYR A 115 2.13 1.23 4.70
N ASP A 116 2.69 0.28 5.44
CA ASP A 116 2.29 -1.13 5.41
C ASP A 116 0.92 -1.36 6.06
N THR A 117 0.53 -0.50 7.01
CA THR A 117 -0.68 -0.64 7.84
C THR A 117 -1.59 0.57 7.79
N LEU A 118 -2.87 0.39 8.14
CA LEU A 118 -3.81 1.52 8.23
C LEU A 118 -3.42 2.53 9.31
N ALA A 119 -2.78 2.11 10.39
CA ALA A 119 -2.30 3.02 11.43
C ALA A 119 -1.21 3.98 10.93
N GLU A 120 -0.39 3.55 9.97
CA GLU A 120 0.65 4.39 9.34
C GLU A 120 0.05 5.29 8.27
N ILE A 121 -0.92 4.79 7.49
CA ILE A 121 -1.63 5.57 6.45
C ILE A 121 -2.53 6.66 7.07
N ALA A 122 -3.25 6.34 8.14
CA ALA A 122 -4.37 7.14 8.63
C ALA A 122 -4.00 8.59 9.03
N PRO A 123 -2.87 8.87 9.70
CA PRO A 123 -2.49 10.24 10.05
C PRO A 123 -2.44 11.17 8.85
N LEU A 124 -1.79 10.75 7.75
CA LEU A 124 -1.73 11.55 6.52
C LEU A 124 -3.13 11.77 5.94
N LEU A 125 -3.96 10.72 5.86
CA LEU A 125 -5.32 10.87 5.33
C LEU A 125 -6.17 11.80 6.20
N LEU A 126 -6.07 11.72 7.52
CA LEU A 126 -6.80 12.60 8.43
C LEU A 126 -6.35 14.07 8.28
N THR A 127 -5.06 14.31 8.06
CA THR A 127 -4.53 15.63 7.70
C THR A 127 -5.09 16.09 6.35
N LEU A 128 -5.12 15.25 5.32
CA LEU A 128 -5.67 15.63 4.00
C LEU A 128 -7.18 15.85 4.03
N ILE A 129 -7.92 15.17 4.92
CA ILE A 129 -9.36 15.39 5.14
C ILE A 129 -9.61 16.75 5.80
N ASN A 130 -8.73 17.16 6.72
CA ASN A 130 -8.81 18.44 7.42
C ASN A 130 -7.51 19.23 7.24
N PRO A 131 -7.23 19.70 6.02
CA PRO A 131 -5.92 20.21 5.69
C PRO A 131 -5.61 21.53 6.40
N PRO A 132 -4.36 21.76 6.81
CA PRO A 132 -3.96 23.04 7.36
C PRO A 132 -4.09 24.13 6.29
N ALA A 133 -4.37 25.36 6.72
CA ALA A 133 -4.46 26.50 5.81
C ALA A 133 -3.11 26.79 5.12
N SER A 134 -2.01 26.59 5.84
CA SER A 134 -0.67 26.53 5.27
C SER A 134 0.29 25.81 6.22
N GLY A 135 1.38 25.26 5.68
CA GLY A 135 2.44 24.59 6.45
C GLY A 135 2.76 23.21 5.91
N GLU A 136 3.73 22.55 6.54
CA GLU A 136 4.07 21.16 6.23
C GLU A 136 2.89 20.23 6.55
N VAL A 137 2.58 19.35 5.61
CA VAL A 137 1.58 18.27 5.73
C VAL A 137 2.28 16.94 5.98
N LEU A 138 3.37 16.70 5.24
CA LEU A 138 4.26 15.57 5.42
C LEU A 138 5.66 15.98 4.96
N TRP A 139 6.65 15.53 5.69
CA TRP A 139 8.01 15.38 5.20
C TRP A 139 8.46 13.96 5.55
N ASP A 140 8.91 13.23 4.54
CA ASP A 140 9.40 11.86 4.69
C ASP A 140 10.67 11.67 3.87
N ARG A 141 11.58 10.82 4.34
CA ARG A 141 12.81 10.47 3.63
C ARG A 141 13.22 9.06 3.95
N ASP A 142 13.33 8.23 2.92
CA ASP A 142 13.79 6.85 3.05
C ASP A 142 14.39 6.34 1.71
N GLN A 143 15.36 5.43 1.80
CA GLN A 143 16.09 4.83 0.68
C GLN A 143 16.52 5.84 -0.42
N CYS A 144 17.10 6.96 0.01
CA CYS A 144 17.56 8.06 -0.84
C CYS A 144 16.44 8.86 -1.55
N TRP A 145 15.16 8.58 -1.30
CA TRP A 145 14.04 9.39 -1.78
C TRP A 145 13.51 10.29 -0.68
N GLU A 146 13.18 11.53 -1.02
CA GLU A 146 12.54 12.51 -0.15
C GLU A 146 11.18 12.90 -0.72
N LEU A 147 10.16 12.92 0.14
CA LEU A 147 8.81 13.36 -0.16
C LEU A 147 8.45 14.59 0.67
N ASP A 148 8.27 15.72 -0.01
CA ASP A 148 7.72 16.95 0.54
C ASP A 148 6.22 17.04 0.21
N MET A 149 5.38 17.31 1.22
CA MET A 149 3.99 17.71 1.03
C MET A 149 3.71 18.97 1.87
N ILE A 150 3.36 20.07 1.21
CA ILE A 150 3.17 21.36 1.87
C ILE A 150 1.84 21.98 1.44
N ALA A 151 1.00 22.34 2.41
CA ALA A 151 -0.21 23.11 2.17
C ALA A 151 0.13 24.60 2.03
N HIS A 152 -0.40 25.23 0.99
CA HIS A 152 -0.31 26.67 0.81
C HIS A 152 -1.40 27.15 -0.15
N ASP A 153 -2.12 28.21 0.23
CA ASP A 153 -3.13 28.88 -0.60
C ASP A 153 -4.18 27.92 -1.21
N GLY A 154 -4.71 27.01 -0.39
CA GLY A 154 -5.72 26.03 -0.82
C GLY A 154 -5.18 24.89 -1.71
N MET A 155 -3.88 24.85 -1.95
CA MET A 155 -3.19 23.81 -2.71
C MET A 155 -2.29 22.97 -1.82
N LEU A 156 -2.11 21.71 -2.21
CA LEU A 156 -1.08 20.82 -1.70
C LEU A 156 0.04 20.75 -2.74
N TYR A 157 1.21 21.22 -2.37
CA TYR A 157 2.43 21.10 -3.16
C TYR A 157 3.13 19.80 -2.79
N VAL A 158 3.38 18.96 -3.78
CA VAL A 158 4.00 17.63 -3.61
C VAL A 158 5.25 17.55 -4.46
N ARG A 159 6.34 17.06 -3.87
CA ARG A 159 7.57 16.75 -4.57
C ARG A 159 8.19 15.47 -4.02
N GLU A 160 8.40 14.50 -4.89
CA GLU A 160 9.17 13.29 -4.63
C GLU A 160 10.44 13.34 -5.47
N TRP A 161 11.61 13.27 -4.83
CA TRP A 161 12.89 13.44 -5.51
C TRP A 161 14.03 12.74 -4.78
N ASP A 162 15.12 12.46 -5.49
CA ASP A 162 16.35 11.92 -4.91
C ASP A 162 17.31 13.08 -4.56
N PRO A 163 17.39 13.55 -3.30
CA PRO A 163 18.32 14.61 -2.92
C PRO A 163 19.79 14.18 -2.95
N ASP A 164 20.09 12.88 -2.81
CA ASP A 164 21.45 12.36 -2.66
C ASP A 164 22.12 12.14 -4.03
N GLY A 165 21.31 11.93 -5.06
CA GLY A 165 21.77 11.75 -6.43
C GLY A 165 22.62 12.93 -6.92
N ALA A 166 22.36 14.17 -6.50
CA ALA A 166 23.12 15.35 -6.93
C ALA A 166 24.64 15.26 -6.69
N ASP A 167 25.09 14.45 -5.71
CA ASP A 167 26.49 14.20 -5.38
C ASP A 167 27.08 12.93 -6.04
N HIS A 168 26.30 12.23 -6.87
CA HIS A 168 26.67 11.00 -7.58
C HIS A 168 26.85 11.23 -9.10
N PRO A 169 28.03 11.72 -9.56
CA PRO A 169 28.27 12.13 -10.95
C PRO A 169 28.29 10.98 -11.99
N ARG A 170 27.95 9.74 -11.59
CA ARG A 170 27.89 8.56 -12.47
C ARG A 170 26.48 8.01 -12.64
N ASP A 171 25.50 8.53 -11.90
CA ASP A 171 24.10 8.18 -12.05
C ASP A 171 23.44 9.23 -12.97
N PRO A 172 22.91 8.87 -14.15
CA PRO A 172 22.19 9.80 -15.00
C PRO A 172 20.88 10.33 -14.37
N ASP A 173 20.35 9.63 -13.36
CA ASP A 173 19.12 9.98 -12.65
C ASP A 173 19.40 10.66 -11.29
N ALA A 174 20.67 10.99 -11.04
CA ALA A 174 21.13 11.82 -9.91
C ALA A 174 20.32 13.11 -9.75
N GLY A 175 19.61 13.29 -8.63
CA GLY A 175 18.80 14.50 -8.42
C GLY A 175 17.44 14.46 -9.13
N ALA A 176 17.01 13.31 -9.65
CA ALA A 176 15.77 13.17 -10.38
C ALA A 176 14.57 13.51 -9.50
N VAL A 177 13.62 14.24 -10.10
CA VAL A 177 12.31 14.50 -9.53
C VAL A 177 11.35 13.47 -10.12
N HIS A 178 10.91 12.53 -9.29
CA HIS A 178 9.97 11.49 -9.69
C HIS A 178 8.56 12.06 -9.85
N ALA A 179 8.14 12.89 -8.91
CA ALA A 179 6.84 13.56 -8.93
C ALA A 179 6.98 15.02 -8.51
N LEU A 180 6.30 15.91 -9.23
CA LEU A 180 6.18 17.32 -8.88
C LEU A 180 4.81 17.82 -9.30
N GLY A 181 4.06 18.38 -8.36
CA GLY A 181 2.73 18.88 -8.66
C GLY A 181 2.13 19.72 -7.55
N LYS A 182 1.14 20.54 -7.91
CA LYS A 182 0.26 21.19 -6.95
C LYS A 182 -1.18 20.75 -7.20
N LEU A 183 -1.86 20.38 -6.12
CA LEU A 183 -3.15 19.70 -6.16
C LEU A 183 -4.18 20.47 -5.33
N PRO A 184 -5.43 20.63 -5.78
CA PRO A 184 -6.46 21.28 -4.98
C PRO A 184 -6.78 20.48 -3.71
N LEU A 185 -6.56 21.06 -2.53
CA LEU A 185 -6.75 20.36 -1.24
C LEU A 185 -8.18 19.84 -1.06
N GLN A 186 -9.18 20.58 -1.53
CA GLN A 186 -10.58 20.19 -1.42
C GLN A 186 -10.90 18.87 -2.15
N ALA A 187 -10.29 18.64 -3.32
CA ALA A 187 -10.47 17.40 -4.07
C ALA A 187 -9.82 16.21 -3.35
N LEU A 188 -8.68 16.44 -2.70
CA LEU A 188 -7.97 15.42 -1.92
C LEU A 188 -8.70 15.05 -0.63
N ALA A 189 -9.36 16.00 0.03
CA ALA A 189 -10.10 15.72 1.26
C ALA A 189 -11.21 14.68 1.04
N ALA A 190 -11.98 14.82 -0.06
CA ALA A 190 -13.07 13.90 -0.38
C ALA A 190 -12.56 12.49 -0.73
N SER A 191 -11.52 12.39 -1.56
CA SER A 191 -10.94 11.09 -1.94
C SER A 191 -10.24 10.40 -0.77
N SER A 192 -9.52 11.14 0.07
CA SER A 192 -8.87 10.64 1.29
C SER A 192 -9.88 10.05 2.28
N LYS A 193 -10.99 10.76 2.51
CA LYS A 193 -12.09 10.26 3.35
C LYS A 193 -12.66 8.96 2.80
N ALA A 194 -12.99 8.94 1.52
CA ALA A 194 -13.60 7.79 0.88
C ALA A 194 -12.67 6.56 0.89
N ALA A 195 -11.37 6.75 0.60
CA ALA A 195 -10.37 5.68 0.64
C ALA A 195 -10.21 5.12 2.07
N LEU A 196 -10.09 5.98 3.09
CA LEU A 196 -9.96 5.55 4.48
C LEU A 196 -11.19 4.77 4.96
N GLU A 197 -12.40 5.25 4.63
CA GLU A 197 -13.64 4.58 5.00
C GLU A 197 -13.80 3.22 4.33
N ARG A 198 -13.48 3.10 3.02
CA ARG A 198 -13.48 1.80 2.32
C ARG A 198 -12.47 0.84 2.93
N ALA A 199 -11.23 1.30 3.14
CA ALA A 199 -10.17 0.48 3.70
C ALA A 199 -10.54 -0.08 5.08
N ARG A 200 -11.08 0.77 5.97
CA ARG A 200 -11.56 0.35 7.30
C ARG A 200 -12.65 -0.71 7.22
N ARG A 201 -13.61 -0.57 6.30
CA ARG A 201 -14.66 -1.59 6.10
C ARG A 201 -14.09 -2.91 5.63
N ILE A 202 -13.23 -2.89 4.61
CA ILE A 202 -12.62 -4.10 4.07
C ILE A 202 -11.75 -4.78 5.13
N VAL A 203 -10.90 -4.04 5.84
CA VAL A 203 -10.06 -4.59 6.91
C VAL A 203 -10.89 -5.17 8.04
N ALA A 204 -11.95 -4.50 8.48
CA ALA A 204 -12.85 -5.06 9.49
C ALA A 204 -13.44 -6.40 9.05
N THR A 205 -13.95 -6.48 7.82
CA THR A 205 -14.49 -7.72 7.25
C THR A 205 -13.42 -8.83 7.16
N LEU A 206 -12.19 -8.50 6.74
CA LEU A 206 -11.08 -9.44 6.69
C LEU A 206 -10.73 -9.95 8.09
N ASN A 207 -10.64 -9.06 9.08
CA ASN A 207 -10.32 -9.41 10.46
C ASN A 207 -11.37 -10.33 11.08
N ASP A 208 -12.64 -10.01 10.88
CA ASP A 208 -13.77 -10.82 11.36
C ASP A 208 -13.76 -12.21 10.71
N ALA A 209 -13.50 -12.29 9.41
CA ALA A 209 -13.48 -13.55 8.68
C ALA A 209 -12.26 -14.42 9.01
N LEU A 210 -11.08 -13.84 9.18
CA LEU A 210 -9.84 -14.58 9.41
C LEU A 210 -9.54 -14.81 10.89
N GLY A 211 -10.24 -14.12 11.79
CA GLY A 211 -10.06 -14.21 13.23
C GLY A 211 -8.76 -13.58 13.74
N VAL A 212 -8.12 -12.72 12.94
CA VAL A 212 -6.85 -12.05 13.25
C VAL A 212 -6.79 -10.69 12.57
N ASP A 213 -6.19 -9.71 13.24
CA ASP A 213 -5.94 -8.39 12.66
C ASP A 213 -4.49 -8.30 12.15
N LEU A 214 -4.35 -8.14 10.84
CA LEU A 214 -3.05 -8.09 10.15
C LEU A 214 -2.79 -6.76 9.42
N TRP A 215 -3.77 -5.84 9.42
CA TRP A 215 -3.72 -4.61 8.62
C TRP A 215 -3.96 -3.34 9.42
N SER A 216 -4.72 -3.39 10.52
CA SER A 216 -5.07 -2.15 11.24
C SER A 216 -3.82 -1.50 11.84
N ALA A 217 -2.92 -2.30 12.39
CA ALA A 217 -1.64 -1.89 12.97
C ALA A 217 -0.64 -3.03 12.83
N ARG A 218 0.64 -2.73 13.10
CA ARG A 218 1.70 -3.75 13.06
C ARG A 218 1.37 -4.89 14.05
N PRO A 219 1.24 -6.14 13.58
CA PRO A 219 1.00 -7.25 14.48
C PRO A 219 2.20 -7.50 15.40
N PRO A 220 2.01 -8.08 16.60
CA PRO A 220 3.10 -8.47 17.49
C PRO A 220 4.10 -9.39 16.79
N GLU A 221 5.40 -9.16 16.95
CA GLU A 221 6.47 -9.92 16.28
C GLU A 221 6.44 -11.42 16.64
N ASP A 222 5.90 -11.77 17.81
CA ASP A 222 5.74 -13.14 18.30
C ASP A 222 4.42 -13.80 17.90
N MET A 223 3.60 -13.15 17.06
CA MET A 223 2.35 -13.73 16.56
C MET A 223 2.64 -15.00 15.77
N ASP A 224 1.98 -16.08 16.19
CA ASP A 224 2.08 -17.39 15.60
C ASP A 224 0.74 -17.82 14.98
N PHE A 225 0.75 -18.06 13.67
CA PHE A 225 -0.41 -18.53 12.93
C PHE A 225 -0.87 -19.93 13.34
N GLN A 226 -0.04 -20.75 14.00
CA GLN A 226 -0.40 -22.10 14.44
C GLN A 226 -1.61 -22.13 15.39
N ARG A 227 -1.91 -21.01 16.05
CA ARG A 227 -3.02 -20.89 17.01
C ARG A 227 -4.32 -20.41 16.37
N LEU A 228 -4.30 -20.02 15.09
CA LEU A 228 -5.48 -19.51 14.39
C LEU A 228 -6.34 -20.64 13.85
N MET A 229 -7.62 -20.62 14.20
CA MET A 229 -8.63 -21.48 13.61
C MET A 229 -9.23 -20.75 12.40
N LEU A 230 -8.72 -21.06 11.21
CA LEU A 230 -9.31 -20.51 9.99
C LEU A 230 -10.72 -21.09 9.77
N PRO A 231 -11.67 -20.30 9.20
CA PRO A 231 -12.94 -20.85 8.77
C PRO A 231 -12.70 -22.00 7.80
N VAL A 232 -13.38 -23.12 8.01
CA VAL A 232 -13.37 -24.23 7.05
C VAL A 232 -13.93 -23.69 5.74
N GLN A 233 -13.11 -23.64 4.70
CA GLN A 233 -13.61 -23.34 3.36
C GLN A 233 -14.69 -24.38 3.04
N ALA A 234 -15.92 -23.93 2.85
CA ALA A 234 -16.96 -24.78 2.30
C ALA A 234 -16.48 -25.18 0.90
N SER A 235 -15.94 -26.39 0.80
CA SER A 235 -15.49 -26.99 -0.46
C SER A 235 -16.71 -27.17 -1.36
N GLY A 236 -17.01 -26.17 -2.17
CA GLY A 236 -17.95 -26.28 -3.27
C GLY A 236 -17.29 -27.04 -4.42
N ARG A 237 -17.35 -28.37 -4.38
CA ARG A 237 -17.33 -29.17 -5.60
C ARG A 237 -18.66 -28.97 -6.31
N ALA A 238 -18.63 -28.58 -7.58
CA ALA A 238 -19.59 -29.06 -8.56
C ALA A 238 -18.87 -29.21 -9.90
N SER A 239 -18.40 -30.43 -10.12
CA SER A 239 -18.21 -31.02 -11.43
C SER A 239 -19.53 -31.00 -12.20
N SER A 240 -19.53 -30.36 -13.37
CA SER A 240 -20.32 -30.73 -14.57
C SER A 240 -19.66 -30.11 -15.79
#